data_AF-A0A6P7TQR3-F1
#
_entry.id   AF-A0A6P7TQR3-F1
#
_cell.length_a   1.000
_cell.length_b   1.000
_cell.length_c   1.000
_cell.angle_alpha   90.00
_cell.angle_beta   90.00
_cell.angle_gamma   90.00
#
_symmetry.space_group_name_H-M   'P 1'
#
loop_
_entity.id
_entity.type
_entity.pdbx_description
1 polymer ?
#
loop_
_entity_poly.entity_id
_entity_poly.type
_entity_poly.pdbx_seq_one_letter_code
_entity_poly.pdbx_strand_id
1 'polypeptide(L)'
;MGTAMNFSFRGLLRRKVSKWRIALKIIRRSATLFALGIWLNTAWGPVELDKLRIPGVLQRFSLTYLFLALMVTVFARVDDSQKAKQLSPFRDILLYWPEWFLNFALLAVHIGITFALPVPGCPTGYLGPGGISEGGQYYNCTGGAAQYVDKMVLGESHLYQHPTIKEDYKTKIPFDPEGILGIPTSIFLCFLGLQVS
;
A
#
# COMPACT_ATOMS: atom_id res chain seq x y z
N MET A 1 10.95 -5.82 -1.52
CA MET A 1 10.13 -6.71 -0.66
C MET A 1 9.64 -7.95 -1.41
N GLY A 2 9.06 -7.82 -2.61
CA GLY A 2 8.53 -8.96 -3.39
C GLY A 2 9.52 -10.11 -3.62
N THR A 3 10.74 -9.80 -4.05
CA THR A 3 11.80 -10.81 -4.32
C THR A 3 12.21 -11.60 -3.07
N ALA A 4 12.53 -10.89 -1.98
CA ALA A 4 12.89 -11.49 -0.69
C ALA A 4 11.76 -12.35 -0.12
N MET A 5 10.51 -11.98 -0.38
CA MET A 5 9.35 -12.73 0.04
C MET A 5 9.25 -14.07 -0.70
N ASN A 6 9.48 -14.10 -2.01
CA ASN A 6 9.50 -15.34 -2.79
C ASN A 6 10.50 -16.37 -2.21
N PHE A 7 11.73 -15.96 -1.88
CA PHE A 7 12.71 -16.85 -1.24
C PHE A 7 12.24 -17.38 0.12
N SER A 8 11.62 -16.53 0.94
CA SER A 8 11.08 -16.93 2.25
C SER A 8 9.95 -17.96 2.11
N PHE A 9 9.05 -17.75 1.15
CA PHE A 9 7.92 -18.64 0.87
C PHE A 9 8.36 -19.97 0.26
N ARG A 10 9.32 -19.98 -0.67
CA ARG A 10 9.95 -21.21 -1.19
C ARG A 10 10.53 -22.06 -0.05
N GLY A 11 11.16 -21.44 0.94
CA GLY A 11 11.65 -22.12 2.14
C GLY A 11 10.56 -22.71 3.03
N LEU A 12 9.42 -22.03 3.16
CA LEU A 12 8.27 -22.50 3.97
C LEU A 12 7.49 -23.63 3.29
N LEU A 13 7.31 -23.54 1.96
CA LEU A 13 6.64 -24.57 1.16
C LEU A 13 7.42 -25.89 1.16
N ARG A 14 8.75 -25.84 1.05
CA ARG A 14 9.61 -27.05 1.15
C ARG A 14 9.46 -27.78 2.49
N ARG A 15 9.13 -27.06 3.56
CA ARG A 15 8.97 -27.61 4.91
C ARG A 15 7.55 -28.11 5.19
N LYS A 16 6.63 -28.09 4.20
CA LYS A 16 5.22 -28.51 4.31
C LYS A 16 4.51 -27.98 5.57
N VAL A 17 4.82 -26.73 5.95
CA VAL A 17 4.20 -26.12 7.13
C VAL A 17 2.73 -25.83 6.83
N SER A 18 1.85 -26.03 7.81
CA SER A 18 0.42 -25.74 7.64
C SER A 18 0.17 -24.28 7.27
N LYS A 19 -0.77 -24.05 6.34
CA LYS A 19 -1.12 -22.70 5.85
C LYS A 19 -1.54 -21.76 6.99
N TRP A 20 -2.27 -22.28 7.99
CA TRP A 20 -2.63 -21.51 9.18
C TRP A 20 -1.37 -21.02 9.89
N ARG A 21 -0.46 -21.90 10.30
CA ARG A 21 0.75 -21.49 11.05
C ARG A 21 1.59 -20.46 10.29
N ILE A 22 1.62 -20.53 8.96
CA ILE A 22 2.22 -19.49 8.10
C ILE A 22 1.45 -18.17 8.20
N ALA A 23 0.13 -18.18 8.02
CA ALA A 23 -0.73 -16.99 8.15
C ALA A 23 -0.57 -16.30 9.52
N LEU A 24 -0.58 -17.05 10.63
CA LEU A 24 -0.38 -16.48 11.96
C LEU A 24 0.98 -15.79 12.11
N LYS A 25 2.03 -16.38 11.54
CA LYS A 25 3.38 -15.81 11.55
C LYS A 25 3.43 -14.51 10.75
N ILE A 26 2.76 -14.45 9.60
CA ILE A 26 2.66 -13.25 8.76
C ILE A 26 1.91 -12.14 9.51
N ILE A 27 0.75 -12.47 10.10
CA ILE A 27 -0.07 -11.53 10.87
C ILE A 27 0.75 -10.96 12.03
N ARG A 28 1.41 -11.82 12.83
CA ARG A 28 2.24 -11.38 13.95
C ARG A 28 3.37 -10.45 13.51
N ARG A 29 4.10 -10.79 12.44
CA ARG A 29 5.17 -9.94 11.90
C ARG A 29 4.66 -8.59 11.41
N SER A 30 3.53 -8.59 10.72
CA SER A 30 2.90 -7.37 10.20
C SER A 30 2.43 -6.49 11.37
N ALA A 31 1.79 -7.08 12.37
CA ALA A 31 1.37 -6.37 13.58
C ALA A 31 2.56 -5.75 14.33
N THR A 32 3.67 -6.49 14.49
CA THR A 32 4.89 -5.95 15.12
C THR A 32 5.46 -4.78 14.31
N LEU A 33 5.54 -4.89 12.98
CA LEU A 33 6.05 -3.82 12.13
C LEU A 33 5.15 -2.58 12.16
N PHE A 34 3.84 -2.78 12.19
CA PHE A 34 2.84 -1.71 12.28
C PHE A 34 2.94 -1.00 13.64
N ALA A 35 3.04 -1.75 14.74
CA ALA A 35 3.19 -1.20 16.09
C ALA A 35 4.51 -0.43 16.25
N LEU A 36 5.62 -0.95 15.69
CA LEU A 36 6.89 -0.22 15.63
C LEU A 36 6.76 1.08 14.83
N GLY A 37 6.00 1.06 13.73
CA GLY A 37 5.69 2.25 12.93
C GLY A 37 4.98 3.33 13.74
N ILE A 38 3.93 2.95 14.49
CA ILE A 38 3.22 3.87 15.37
C ILE A 38 4.16 4.39 16.46
N TRP A 39 4.90 3.49 17.12
CA TRP A 39 5.80 3.87 18.21
C TRP A 39 6.86 4.89 17.76
N LEU A 40 7.46 4.68 16.59
CA LEU A 40 8.42 5.63 16.02
C LEU A 40 7.78 6.98 15.65
N ASN A 41 6.51 6.97 15.25
CA ASN A 41 5.77 8.21 14.97
C ASN A 41 5.44 9.00 16.24
N THR A 42 5.23 8.30 17.36
CA THR A 42 4.94 8.90 18.68
C THR A 42 6.20 9.31 19.45
N ALA A 43 7.35 8.71 19.17
CA ALA A 43 8.56 8.83 20.00
C ALA A 43 9.17 10.25 20.09
N TRP A 44 8.79 11.17 19.21
CA TRP A 44 9.43 12.49 19.07
C TRP A 44 8.56 13.67 19.56
N GLY A 45 7.41 13.42 20.22
CA GLY A 45 6.52 14.49 20.70
C GLY A 45 5.60 14.09 21.86
N PRO A 46 4.84 15.05 22.45
CA PRO A 46 3.85 14.75 23.48
C PRO A 46 2.76 13.83 22.93
N VAL A 47 2.39 12.81 23.72
CA VAL A 47 1.46 11.74 23.29
C VAL A 47 0.02 12.24 23.34
N GLU A 48 -0.35 13.08 22.38
CA GLU A 48 -1.74 13.44 22.10
C GLU A 48 -2.33 12.41 21.14
N LEU A 49 -3.08 11.44 21.67
CA LEU A 49 -3.69 10.36 20.89
C LEU A 49 -4.60 10.90 19.76
N ASP A 50 -5.22 12.06 19.97
CA ASP A 50 -6.11 12.71 19.00
C ASP A 50 -5.39 13.27 17.77
N LYS A 51 -4.08 13.54 17.86
CA LYS A 51 -3.25 14.10 16.77
C LYS A 51 -2.17 13.13 16.28
N LEU A 52 -2.28 11.87 16.67
CA LEU A 52 -1.30 10.86 16.34
C LEU A 52 -1.32 10.58 14.84
N ARG A 53 -0.20 10.79 14.15
CA ARG A 53 -0.08 10.42 12.74
C ARG A 53 -0.18 8.90 12.58
N ILE A 54 -1.19 8.43 11.84
CA ILE A 54 -1.40 7.00 11.57
C ILE A 54 -0.66 6.53 10.30
N PRO A 55 -0.75 7.24 9.16
CA PRO A 55 -0.07 6.83 7.94
C PRO A 55 1.44 7.03 8.05
N GLY A 56 2.19 6.10 7.48
CA GLY A 56 3.65 6.13 7.49
C GLY A 56 4.24 4.98 6.70
N VAL A 57 5.53 5.11 6.39
CA VAL A 57 6.27 4.18 5.53
C VAL A 57 6.21 2.74 6.06
N LEU A 58 6.35 2.57 7.39
CA LEU A 58 6.32 1.25 8.03
C LEU A 58 4.92 0.62 8.03
N GLN A 59 3.88 1.43 8.20
CA GLN A 59 2.48 1.00 8.11
C GLN A 59 2.17 0.54 6.68
N ARG A 60 2.59 1.32 5.68
CA ARG A 60 2.44 0.97 4.27
C ARG A 60 3.15 -0.33 3.92
N PHE A 61 4.41 -0.51 4.36
CA PHE A 61 5.13 -1.76 4.17
C PHE A 61 4.48 -2.93 4.89
N SER A 62 3.99 -2.72 6.13
CA SER A 62 3.31 -3.75 6.90
C SER A 62 2.04 -4.24 6.20
N LEU A 63 1.17 -3.33 5.78
CA LEU A 63 -0.10 -3.66 5.11
C LEU A 63 0.15 -4.29 3.73
N THR A 64 1.11 -3.76 2.98
CA THR A 64 1.53 -4.33 1.69
C THR A 64 2.03 -5.77 1.85
N TYR A 65 2.90 -6.00 2.84
CA TYR A 65 3.40 -7.34 3.15
C TYR A 65 2.29 -8.28 3.59
N LEU A 66 1.44 -7.85 4.53
CA LEU A 66 0.34 -8.64 5.06
C LEU A 66 -0.57 -9.14 3.93
N PHE A 67 -1.03 -8.21 3.08
CA PHE A 67 -1.94 -8.53 1.99
C PHE A 67 -1.28 -9.49 1.00
N LEU A 68 -0.10 -9.14 0.48
CA LEU A 68 0.58 -9.94 -0.53
C LEU A 68 0.93 -11.33 0.02
N ALA A 69 1.37 -11.42 1.27
CA ALA A 69 1.80 -12.68 1.88
C ALA A 69 0.61 -13.60 2.19
N LEU A 70 -0.53 -13.05 2.61
CA LEU A 70 -1.75 -13.82 2.77
C LEU A 70 -2.27 -14.31 1.41
N MET A 71 -2.31 -13.43 0.40
CA MET A 71 -2.72 -13.79 -0.97
C MET A 71 -1.89 -14.97 -1.48
N VAL A 72 -0.56 -14.86 -1.44
CA VAL A 72 0.35 -15.94 -1.86
C VAL A 72 0.15 -17.20 -1.03
N THR A 73 -0.07 -17.10 0.29
CA THR A 73 -0.30 -18.29 1.14
C THR A 73 -1.60 -19.02 0.77
N VAL A 74 -2.66 -18.27 0.49
CA VAL A 74 -3.98 -18.82 0.13
C VAL A 74 -3.88 -19.55 -1.21
N PHE A 75 -3.32 -18.90 -2.23
CA PHE A 75 -3.20 -19.45 -3.58
C PHE A 75 -2.00 -20.38 -3.77
N ALA A 76 -1.08 -20.46 -2.79
CA ALA A 76 0.06 -21.37 -2.85
C ALA A 76 -0.38 -22.83 -3.02
N ARG A 77 0.18 -23.46 -4.06
CA ARG A 77 0.05 -24.88 -4.36
C ARG A 77 1.31 -25.61 -3.91
N VAL A 78 1.15 -26.71 -3.20
CA VAL A 78 2.24 -27.44 -2.52
C VAL A 78 3.13 -28.23 -3.50
N ASP A 79 2.69 -28.43 -4.76
CA ASP A 79 3.31 -29.39 -5.68
C ASP A 79 4.11 -28.82 -6.87
N ASP A 80 4.17 -27.50 -7.09
CA ASP A 80 4.63 -26.98 -8.39
C ASP A 80 6.14 -26.65 -8.53
N SER A 81 6.96 -26.87 -7.50
CA SER A 81 8.37 -26.37 -7.52
C SER A 81 9.35 -27.16 -8.39
N GLN A 82 9.00 -28.33 -8.94
CA GLN A 82 9.92 -29.12 -9.78
C GLN A 82 9.42 -29.37 -11.20
N LYS A 83 8.10 -29.47 -11.44
CA LYS A 83 7.53 -29.70 -12.78
C LYS A 83 7.20 -28.42 -13.55
N ALA A 84 7.12 -27.25 -12.92
CA ALA A 84 6.78 -25.99 -13.59
C ALA A 84 7.93 -25.42 -14.44
N LYS A 85 9.19 -25.75 -14.12
CA LYS A 85 10.37 -25.22 -14.83
C LYS A 85 10.50 -25.68 -16.29
N GLN A 86 9.70 -26.66 -16.73
CA GLN A 86 9.84 -27.34 -18.02
C GLN A 86 8.70 -27.05 -19.01
N LEU A 87 7.68 -26.26 -18.66
CA LEU A 87 6.53 -26.01 -19.55
C LEU A 87 6.12 -24.54 -19.61
N SER A 88 6.54 -23.88 -20.71
CA SER A 88 6.05 -22.65 -21.36
C SER A 88 5.67 -21.42 -20.50
N PRO A 89 6.08 -20.19 -20.88
CA PRO A 89 5.76 -18.95 -20.14
C PRO A 89 4.25 -18.68 -19.95
N PHE A 90 3.40 -19.24 -20.82
CA PHE A 90 1.95 -19.10 -20.74
C PHE A 90 1.28 -19.93 -19.62
N ARG A 91 1.92 -21.01 -19.17
CA ARG A 91 1.34 -21.88 -18.13
C ARG A 91 1.45 -21.25 -16.75
N ASP A 92 2.50 -20.48 -16.49
CA ASP A 92 2.66 -19.73 -15.25
C ASP A 92 1.59 -18.63 -15.13
N ILE A 93 1.32 -17.89 -16.21
CA ILE A 93 0.26 -16.87 -16.23
C ILE A 93 -1.12 -17.50 -15.95
N LEU A 94 -1.42 -18.64 -16.58
CA LEU A 94 -2.69 -19.33 -16.39
C LEU A 94 -2.83 -19.90 -14.97
N LEU A 95 -1.74 -20.42 -14.39
CA LEU A 95 -1.74 -21.02 -13.05
C LEU A 95 -1.92 -19.97 -11.95
N TYR A 96 -1.27 -18.81 -12.10
CA TYR A 96 -1.32 -17.68 -11.17
C TYR A 96 -2.41 -16.66 -11.52
N TRP A 97 -3.33 -16.98 -12.44
CA TRP A 97 -4.38 -16.06 -12.89
C TRP A 97 -5.19 -15.44 -11.73
N PRO A 98 -5.58 -16.17 -10.66
CA PRO A 98 -6.31 -15.55 -9.55
C PRO A 98 -5.51 -14.45 -8.84
N GLU A 99 -4.19 -14.63 -8.70
CA GLU A 99 -3.30 -13.62 -8.11
C GLU A 99 -3.19 -12.41 -9.01
N TRP A 100 -3.00 -12.61 -10.31
CA TRP A 100 -2.99 -11.54 -11.32
C TRP A 100 -4.28 -10.75 -11.34
N PHE A 101 -5.43 -11.45 -11.38
CA PHE A 101 -6.75 -10.82 -11.38
C PHE A 101 -6.95 -9.95 -10.15
N LEU A 102 -6.62 -10.44 -8.94
CA LEU A 102 -6.78 -9.66 -7.71
C LEU A 102 -5.89 -8.41 -7.70
N ASN A 103 -4.65 -8.51 -8.18
CA ASN A 103 -3.73 -7.39 -8.24
C ASN A 103 -4.15 -6.35 -9.29
N PHE A 104 -4.63 -6.78 -10.46
CA PHE A 104 -5.18 -5.87 -11.47
C PHE A 104 -6.48 -5.22 -11.01
N ALA A 105 -7.35 -5.94 -10.29
CA ALA A 105 -8.55 -5.38 -9.71
C ALA A 105 -8.21 -4.27 -8.69
N LEU A 106 -7.24 -4.51 -7.80
CA LEU A 106 -6.75 -3.50 -6.86
C LEU A 106 -6.17 -2.26 -7.57
N LEU A 107 -5.40 -2.48 -8.64
CA LEU A 107 -4.85 -1.38 -9.44
C LEU A 107 -5.95 -0.60 -10.14
N ALA A 108 -6.94 -1.28 -10.73
CA ALA A 108 -8.10 -0.67 -11.36
C ALA A 108 -8.92 0.15 -10.37
N VAL A 109 -9.11 -0.35 -9.14
CA VAL A 109 -9.76 0.40 -8.06
C VAL A 109 -8.95 1.65 -7.70
N HIS A 110 -7.63 1.55 -7.57
CA HIS A 110 -6.78 2.72 -7.31
C HIS A 110 -6.90 3.76 -8.43
N ILE A 111 -6.81 3.35 -9.68
CA ILE A 111 -6.94 4.24 -10.85
C ILE A 111 -8.35 4.86 -10.87
N GLY A 112 -9.39 4.07 -10.66
CA GLY A 112 -10.78 4.53 -10.61
C GLY A 112 -10.99 5.57 -9.51
N ILE A 113 -10.51 5.33 -8.30
CA ILE A 113 -10.59 6.31 -7.21
C ILE A 113 -9.77 7.56 -7.54
N THR A 114 -8.57 7.41 -8.10
CA THR A 114 -7.68 8.55 -8.39
C THR A 114 -8.25 9.49 -9.45
N PHE A 115 -8.85 8.95 -10.51
CA PHE A 115 -9.26 9.73 -11.67
C PHE A 115 -10.77 9.98 -11.76
N ALA A 116 -11.61 9.11 -11.21
CA ALA A 116 -13.07 9.22 -11.33
C ALA A 116 -13.77 9.76 -10.07
N LEU A 117 -13.08 9.89 -8.93
CA LEU A 117 -13.68 10.44 -7.72
C LEU A 117 -13.84 11.96 -7.83
N PRO A 118 -15.08 12.50 -7.78
CA PRO A 118 -15.29 13.93 -7.78
C PRO A 118 -14.95 14.51 -6.39
N VAL A 119 -13.92 15.36 -6.33
CA VAL A 119 -13.56 16.09 -5.12
C VAL A 119 -14.22 17.48 -5.17
N PRO A 120 -14.96 17.91 -4.13
CA PRO A 120 -15.65 19.19 -4.15
C PRO A 120 -14.66 20.35 -4.31
N GLY A 121 -14.85 21.17 -5.35
CA GLY A 121 -14.01 22.34 -5.62
C GLY A 121 -12.73 22.06 -6.42
N CYS A 122 -12.51 20.83 -6.89
CA CYS A 122 -11.31 20.44 -7.64
C CYS A 122 -11.68 19.74 -8.97
N PRO A 123 -10.83 19.84 -10.00
CA PRO A 123 -11.05 19.11 -11.25
C PRO A 123 -10.86 17.60 -11.01
N THR A 124 -11.64 16.79 -11.71
CA THR A 124 -11.53 15.32 -11.64
C THR A 124 -10.16 14.87 -12.14
N GLY A 125 -9.48 14.01 -11.37
CA GLY A 125 -8.14 13.53 -11.70
C GLY A 125 -7.00 14.50 -11.37
N TYR A 126 -7.25 15.53 -10.54
CA TYR A 126 -6.18 16.41 -10.07
C TYR A 126 -5.15 15.66 -9.21
N LEU A 127 -3.88 15.73 -9.61
CA LEU A 127 -2.73 15.10 -8.95
C LEU A 127 -1.71 16.12 -8.42
N GLY A 128 -2.03 17.41 -8.54
CA GLY A 128 -1.11 18.49 -8.23
C GLY A 128 -0.98 18.81 -6.73
N PRO A 129 -0.01 19.65 -6.37
CA PRO A 129 0.21 20.08 -4.99
C PRO A 129 -0.83 21.09 -4.50
N GLY A 130 -1.65 21.69 -5.38
CA GLY A 130 -2.54 22.79 -5.04
C GLY A 130 -1.77 24.06 -4.65
N GLY A 131 -2.36 24.89 -3.78
CA GLY A 131 -1.71 26.10 -3.28
C GLY A 131 -1.50 27.15 -4.37
N ILE A 132 -0.31 27.76 -4.43
CA ILE A 132 0.06 28.74 -5.47
C ILE A 132 0.36 28.11 -6.84
N SER A 133 0.31 26.78 -6.95
CA SER A 133 0.49 26.10 -8.23
C SER A 133 -0.60 26.50 -9.22
N GLU A 134 -0.27 26.52 -10.52
CA GLU A 134 -1.17 26.93 -11.61
C GLU A 134 -1.80 28.32 -11.38
N GLY A 135 -1.03 29.26 -10.83
CA GLY A 135 -1.49 30.62 -10.55
C GLY A 135 -2.50 30.71 -9.40
N GLY A 136 -2.63 29.67 -8.57
CA GLY A 136 -3.53 29.66 -7.42
C GLY A 136 -4.96 29.20 -7.71
N GLN A 137 -5.26 28.73 -8.93
CA GLN A 137 -6.61 28.31 -9.32
C GLN A 137 -7.16 27.16 -8.45
N TYR A 138 -6.28 26.26 -8.00
CA TYR A 138 -6.63 25.06 -7.23
C TYR A 138 -6.02 25.07 -5.84
N TYR A 139 -6.12 26.22 -5.15
CA TYR A 139 -5.47 26.45 -3.86
C TYR A 139 -5.79 25.39 -2.79
N ASN A 140 -7.04 24.96 -2.71
CA ASN A 140 -7.55 23.98 -1.74
C ASN A 140 -7.59 22.53 -2.25
N CYS A 141 -6.86 22.20 -3.32
CA CYS A 141 -6.91 20.88 -3.96
C CYS A 141 -5.66 20.03 -3.71
N THR A 142 -4.90 20.32 -2.66
CA THR A 142 -3.64 19.64 -2.36
C THR A 142 -3.80 18.13 -2.29
N GLY A 143 -3.16 17.41 -3.21
CA GLY A 143 -3.19 15.94 -3.27
C GLY A 143 -4.50 15.34 -3.80
N GLY A 144 -5.47 16.17 -4.22
CA GLY A 144 -6.69 15.75 -4.90
C GLY A 144 -7.43 14.59 -4.24
N ALA A 145 -7.74 13.56 -5.03
CA ALA A 145 -8.47 12.38 -4.56
C ALA A 145 -7.72 11.59 -3.46
N ALA A 146 -6.39 11.59 -3.46
CA ALA A 146 -5.60 10.89 -2.45
C ALA A 146 -5.81 11.52 -1.07
N GLN A 147 -5.63 12.84 -0.98
CA GLN A 147 -5.85 13.60 0.25
C GLN A 147 -7.28 13.43 0.77
N TYR A 148 -8.25 13.50 -0.13
CA TYR A 148 -9.66 13.39 0.21
C TYR A 148 -10.01 12.02 0.82
N VAL A 149 -9.56 10.93 0.19
CA VAL A 149 -9.78 9.56 0.69
C VAL A 149 -9.04 9.35 2.01
N ASP A 150 -7.79 9.76 2.10
CA ASP A 150 -7.00 9.57 3.31
C ASP A 150 -7.59 10.35 4.50
N LYS A 151 -8.08 11.58 4.26
CA LYS A 151 -8.82 12.37 5.25
C LYS A 151 -10.13 11.70 5.67
N MET A 152 -10.86 11.10 4.73
CA MET A 152 -12.13 10.42 5.04
C MET A 152 -11.92 9.14 5.86
N VAL A 153 -10.86 8.37 5.57
CA VAL A 153 -10.62 7.08 6.23
C VAL A 153 -9.90 7.24 7.57
N LEU A 154 -8.90 8.12 7.65
CA LEU A 154 -8.07 8.28 8.84
C LEU A 154 -8.47 9.48 9.69
N GLY A 155 -9.19 10.44 9.15
CA GLY A 155 -9.46 11.71 9.81
C GLY A 155 -8.33 12.72 9.63
N GLU A 156 -8.68 14.00 9.68
CA GLU A 156 -7.75 15.10 9.42
C GLU A 156 -6.64 15.23 10.48
N SER A 157 -6.96 14.90 11.73
CA SER A 157 -6.01 15.00 12.86
C SER A 157 -4.91 13.94 12.82
N HIS A 158 -5.15 12.84 12.11
CA HIS A 158 -4.22 11.72 11.97
C HIS A 158 -3.34 11.81 10.72
N LEU A 159 -3.50 12.86 9.91
CA LEU A 159 -2.65 13.17 8.76
C LEU A 159 -1.47 14.04 9.14
N TYR A 160 -0.43 14.04 8.30
CA TYR A 160 0.75 14.86 8.49
C TYR A 160 0.44 16.37 8.33
N GLN A 161 0.65 17.14 9.39
CA GLN A 161 0.27 18.56 9.48
C GLN A 161 1.32 19.54 8.91
N HIS A 162 2.55 19.07 8.74
CA HIS A 162 3.69 19.88 8.28
C HIS A 162 4.36 19.26 7.04
N PRO A 163 3.63 18.98 5.95
CA PRO A 163 4.24 18.47 4.74
C PRO A 163 5.08 19.56 4.05
N THR A 164 6.20 19.22 3.42
CA THR A 164 7.10 20.19 2.77
C THR A 164 6.37 21.08 1.74
N ILE A 165 5.38 20.53 1.04
CA ILE A 165 4.52 21.26 0.10
C ILE A 165 3.76 22.44 0.72
N LYS A 166 3.56 22.44 2.05
CA LYS A 166 2.95 23.56 2.79
C LYS A 166 3.84 24.79 2.75
N GLU A 167 5.16 24.62 2.81
CA GLU A 167 6.11 25.72 2.76
C GLU A 167 6.35 26.20 1.33
N ASP A 168 6.50 25.26 0.40
CA ASP A 168 6.81 25.52 -1.01
C ASP A 168 5.60 26.11 -1.76
N TYR A 169 4.42 25.50 -1.61
CA TYR A 169 3.22 25.88 -2.35
C TYR A 169 2.23 26.70 -1.51
N LYS A 170 2.61 27.07 -0.27
CA LYS A 170 1.78 27.83 0.67
C LYS A 170 0.40 27.19 0.88
N THR A 171 0.31 25.86 0.86
CA THR A 171 -0.95 25.13 1.04
C THR A 171 -1.35 25.13 2.52
N LYS A 172 -2.65 25.13 2.82
CA LYS A 172 -3.16 25.07 4.22
C LYS A 172 -3.62 23.68 4.63
N ILE A 173 -3.76 22.78 3.66
CA ILE A 173 -4.40 21.47 3.82
C ILE A 173 -3.36 20.43 4.23
N PRO A 174 -3.63 19.60 5.25
CA PRO A 174 -2.75 18.50 5.62
C PRO A 174 -2.78 17.41 4.54
N PHE A 175 -1.60 16.86 4.24
CA PHE A 175 -1.40 15.86 3.20
C PHE A 175 -0.35 14.86 3.65
N ASP A 176 -0.64 13.56 3.48
CA ASP A 176 0.31 12.50 3.78
C ASP A 176 0.75 11.77 2.51
N PRO A 177 2.05 11.78 2.17
CA PRO A 177 2.56 11.04 1.01
C PRO A 177 2.49 9.50 1.19
N GLU A 178 2.35 9.03 2.43
CA GLU A 178 2.27 7.61 2.79
C GLU A 178 0.83 7.17 3.15
N GLY A 179 -0.15 7.88 2.60
CA GLY A 179 -1.56 7.60 2.76
C GLY A 179 -2.01 6.22 2.26
N ILE A 180 -3.25 5.87 2.59
CA ILE A 180 -3.85 4.56 2.32
C ILE A 180 -4.04 4.35 0.83
N LEU A 181 -4.38 5.41 0.08
CA LEU A 181 -4.59 5.29 -1.36
C LEU A 181 -3.33 4.81 -2.10
N GLY A 182 -2.14 4.96 -1.51
CA GLY A 182 -0.88 4.44 -2.04
C GLY A 182 -0.63 2.94 -1.80
N ILE A 183 -1.39 2.26 -0.96
CA ILE A 183 -1.17 0.84 -0.63
C ILE A 183 -1.41 -0.09 -1.84
N PRO A 184 -2.50 0.06 -2.63
CA PRO A 184 -2.75 -0.81 -3.79
C PRO A 184 -1.62 -0.78 -4.84
N THR A 185 -1.04 0.39 -5.11
CA THR A 185 0.09 0.50 -6.05
C THR A 185 1.35 -0.15 -5.48
N SER A 186 1.59 -0.03 -4.17
CA SER A 186 2.69 -0.74 -3.50
C SER A 186 2.52 -2.26 -3.52
N ILE A 187 1.30 -2.76 -3.36
CA ILE A 187 0.97 -4.19 -3.50
C ILE A 187 1.29 -4.65 -4.92
N PHE A 188 0.80 -3.94 -5.94
CA PHE A 188 1.05 -4.28 -7.34
C PHE A 188 2.55 -4.31 -7.67
N LEU A 189 3.30 -3.28 -7.26
CA LEU A 189 4.76 -3.23 -7.46
C LEU A 189 5.49 -4.38 -6.76
N CYS A 190 5.11 -4.70 -5.51
CA CYS A 190 5.69 -5.82 -4.78
C CYS A 190 5.32 -7.17 -5.41
N PHE A 191 4.11 -7.30 -5.95
CA PHE A 191 3.66 -8.48 -6.68
C PHE A 191 4.48 -8.70 -7.96
N LEU A 192 4.71 -7.66 -8.77
CA LEU A 192 5.57 -7.75 -9.94
C LEU A 192 6.99 -8.23 -9.56
N GLY A 193 7.56 -7.69 -8.47
CA GLY A 193 8.84 -8.16 -7.95
C GLY A 193 8.83 -9.64 -7.53
N LEU A 194 7.72 -10.13 -6.98
CA LEU A 194 7.56 -11.55 -6.63
C LEU A 194 7.58 -12.45 -7.87
N GLN A 195 6.91 -12.04 -8.96
CA GLN A 195 6.81 -12.81 -10.21
C GLN A 195 8.13 -12.88 -10.99
N VAL A 196 8.98 -11.85 -10.89
CA VAL A 196 10.28 -11.81 -11.59
C VAL A 196 11.37 -12.65 -10.87
N SER A 197 11.11 -13.18 -9.67
CA SER A 197 12.10 -13.90 -8.81
C SER A 197 12.03 -15.43 -8.83
#